data_AF-A0A1Q2YMY3-F1
#
_entry.id   AF-A0A1Q2YMY3-F1
#
_cell.length_a   1.000
_cell.length_b   1.000
_cell.length_c   1.000
_cell.angle_alpha   90.00
_cell.angle_beta   90.00
_cell.angle_gamma   90.00
#
_symmetry.space_group_name_H-M   'P 1'
#
loop_
_entity.id
_entity.type
_entity.pdbx_description
1 polymer ?
#
loop_
_entity_poly.entity_id
_entity_poly.type
_entity_poly.pdbx_seq_one_letter_code
_entity_poly.pdbx_strand_id
1 'polypeptide(L)'
;MSDIRPSIFAEASDDDVDLTRFVPKALKPPPVPAADMRRLSEESGFPSRAPSAGDRQPTVVKLSTVDVLSSPVRRPAKTGRTQLLNARVTPKALERYHAIVAAEQQRYEAGEITHKPTLGEIVEMALAALERERVKKGRGA
;
A
#
# COMPACT_ATOMS: atom_id res chain seq x y z
N MET A 1 20.02 -41.00 2.14
CA MET A 1 18.58 -41.32 2.15
C MET A 1 17.90 -40.27 1.30
N SER A 2 17.23 -40.67 0.22
CA SER A 2 16.62 -39.75 -0.75
C SER A 2 15.32 -39.18 -0.21
N ASP A 3 15.30 -37.87 0.03
CA ASP A 3 14.13 -37.09 0.44
C ASP A 3 13.11 -36.99 -0.70
N ILE A 4 12.14 -37.90 -0.72
CA ILE A 4 10.95 -37.78 -1.55
C ILE A 4 9.98 -36.86 -0.82
N ARG A 5 9.80 -35.63 -1.34
CA ARG A 5 8.75 -34.73 -0.85
C ARG A 5 7.38 -35.33 -1.20
N PRO A 6 6.44 -35.46 -0.25
CA PRO A 6 5.09 -35.90 -0.56
C PRO A 6 4.42 -34.86 -1.46
N SER A 7 4.16 -35.24 -2.71
CA SER A 7 3.39 -34.45 -3.67
C SER A 7 1.92 -34.84 -3.58
N ILE A 8 1.05 -33.88 -3.28
CA ILE A 8 -0.41 -34.06 -3.32
C ILE A 8 -0.96 -34.29 -4.74
N PHE A 9 -0.12 -34.15 -5.75
CA PHE A 9 -0.45 -34.37 -7.17
C PHE A 9 0.09 -35.71 -7.69
N ALA A 10 0.66 -36.56 -6.83
CA ALA A 10 1.24 -37.84 -7.24
C ALA A 10 0.19 -38.90 -7.64
N GLU A 11 -1.07 -38.75 -7.21
CA GLU A 11 -2.17 -39.66 -7.57
C GLU A 11 -3.11 -39.12 -8.65
N ALA A 12 -2.94 -37.85 -9.04
CA ALA A 12 -3.66 -37.24 -10.15
C ALA A 12 -2.72 -37.23 -11.37
N SER A 13 -2.40 -38.44 -11.86
CA SER A 13 -1.97 -38.60 -13.24
C SER A 13 -2.96 -37.88 -14.15
N ASP A 14 -2.44 -36.93 -14.92
CA ASP A 14 -2.90 -36.18 -16.12
C ASP A 14 -4.22 -36.50 -16.86
N ASP A 15 -5.14 -37.30 -16.34
CA ASP A 15 -6.39 -37.66 -16.98
C ASP A 15 -7.60 -37.24 -16.12
N ASP A 16 -8.57 -36.61 -16.78
CA ASP A 16 -9.96 -36.39 -16.35
C ASP A 16 -10.31 -35.14 -15.52
N VAL A 17 -9.67 -33.99 -15.77
CA VAL A 17 -10.41 -32.72 -15.59
C VAL A 17 -11.32 -32.52 -16.81
N ASP A 18 -12.55 -33.04 -16.74
CA ASP A 18 -13.57 -32.89 -17.78
C ASP A 18 -14.04 -31.43 -17.92
N LEU A 19 -13.34 -30.67 -18.77
CA LEU A 19 -13.67 -29.28 -19.12
C LEU A 19 -14.80 -29.18 -20.15
N THR A 20 -15.29 -30.30 -20.70
CA THR A 20 -16.31 -30.27 -21.77
C THR A 20 -17.69 -29.84 -21.25
N ARG A 21 -17.90 -29.94 -19.93
CA ARG A 21 -19.10 -29.44 -19.25
C ARG A 21 -19.04 -27.95 -18.93
N PHE A 22 -17.91 -27.30 -19.18
CA PHE A 22 -17.78 -25.86 -19.01
C PHE A 22 -18.45 -25.14 -20.18
N VAL A 23 -19.75 -24.87 -20.03
CA VAL A 23 -20.48 -23.95 -20.90
C VAL A 23 -20.49 -22.59 -20.22
N PRO A 24 -19.75 -21.58 -20.73
CA PRO A 24 -19.81 -20.24 -20.19
C PRO A 24 -21.27 -19.77 -20.24
N LYS A 25 -21.82 -19.33 -19.11
CA LYS A 25 -23.17 -18.76 -19.09
C LYS A 25 -23.14 -17.47 -19.92
N ALA A 26 -23.59 -17.55 -21.17
CA ALA A 26 -23.85 -16.39 -22.03
C ALA A 26 -25.14 -15.70 -21.57
N LEU A 27 -25.12 -15.18 -20.36
CA LEU A 27 -26.18 -14.34 -19.83
C LEU A 27 -25.54 -13.03 -19.44
N LYS A 28 -25.66 -12.06 -20.35
CA LYS A 28 -25.56 -10.66 -19.97
C LYS A 28 -26.69 -10.46 -18.95
N PRO A 29 -26.39 -10.23 -17.65
CA PRO A 29 -27.46 -9.99 -16.70
C PRO A 29 -28.32 -8.83 -17.19
N PRO A 30 -29.65 -8.84 -16.96
CA PRO A 30 -30.48 -7.71 -17.30
C PRO A 30 -29.90 -6.46 -16.66
N PRO A 31 -29.93 -5.31 -17.35
CA PRO A 31 -29.39 -4.07 -16.79
C PRO A 31 -30.10 -3.77 -15.49
N VAL A 32 -29.37 -3.80 -14.38
CA VAL A 32 -29.90 -3.44 -13.06
C VAL A 32 -30.31 -1.97 -13.12
N PRO A 33 -31.53 -1.61 -12.70
CA PRO A 33 -31.96 -0.22 -12.67
C PRO A 33 -30.99 0.62 -11.84
N ALA A 34 -30.60 1.79 -12.37
CA ALA A 34 -29.67 2.68 -11.69
C ALA A 34 -30.17 3.13 -10.30
N ALA A 35 -31.49 3.13 -10.09
CA ALA A 35 -32.12 3.42 -8.81
C ALA A 35 -31.77 2.38 -7.73
N ASP A 36 -31.72 1.10 -8.08
CA ASP A 36 -31.43 0.02 -7.14
C ASP A 36 -29.95 0.01 -6.75
N MET A 37 -29.06 0.27 -7.73
CA MET A 37 -27.63 0.45 -7.46
C MET A 37 -27.36 1.64 -6.54
N ARG A 38 -28.11 2.74 -6.71
CA ARG A 38 -27.98 3.92 -5.85
C ARG A 38 -28.37 3.63 -4.41
N ARG A 39 -29.49 2.93 -4.20
CA ARG A 39 -29.95 2.52 -2.85
C ARG A 39 -28.93 1.62 -2.16
N LEU A 40 -28.43 0.58 -2.85
CA LEU A 40 -27.42 -0.33 -2.30
C LEU A 40 -26.12 0.39 -1.94
N SER A 41 -25.71 1.38 -2.73
CA SER A 41 -24.50 2.17 -2.48
C SER A 41 -24.67 3.08 -1.25
N GLU A 42 -25.84 3.70 -1.09
CA GLU A 42 -26.19 4.52 0.09
C GLU A 42 -26.26 3.66 1.36
N GLU A 43 -26.88 2.48 1.30
CA GLU A 43 -26.96 1.53 2.44
C GLU A 43 -25.60 0.95 2.83
N SER A 44 -24.71 0.72 1.86
CA SER A 44 -23.37 0.15 2.09
C SER A 44 -22.31 1.19 2.48
N GLY A 45 -22.70 2.46 2.68
CA GLY A 45 -21.77 3.54 3.07
C GLY A 45 -20.86 4.02 1.94
N PHE A 46 -21.20 3.74 0.68
CA PHE A 46 -20.54 4.25 -0.52
C PHE A 46 -21.39 5.35 -1.18
N PRO A 47 -21.33 6.62 -0.73
CA PRO A 47 -22.07 7.69 -1.39
C PRO A 47 -21.60 7.81 -2.85
N SER A 48 -22.50 7.53 -3.78
CA SER A 48 -22.24 7.64 -5.22
C SER A 48 -21.87 9.09 -5.55
N ARG A 49 -20.65 9.32 -6.03
CA ARG A 49 -20.26 10.61 -6.58
C ARG A 49 -21.13 10.86 -7.80
N ALA A 50 -21.96 11.91 -7.75
CA ALA A 50 -22.80 12.32 -8.87
C ALA A 50 -21.96 12.36 -10.16
N PRO A 51 -22.50 11.89 -11.31
CA PRO A 51 -21.81 12.06 -12.57
C PRO A 51 -21.61 13.56 -12.78
N SER A 52 -20.34 13.96 -12.88
CA SER A 52 -19.98 15.29 -13.38
C SER A 52 -20.71 15.46 -14.71
N ALA A 53 -21.62 16.43 -14.77
CA ALA A 53 -22.23 16.88 -16.02
C ALA A 53 -21.13 17.51 -16.88
N GLY A 54 -20.35 16.65 -17.52
CA GLY A 54 -19.19 16.97 -18.35
C GLY A 54 -19.49 16.70 -19.81
N ASP A 55 -20.66 17.14 -20.28
CA ASP A 55 -20.85 17.41 -21.70
C ASP A 55 -20.56 18.91 -21.89
N ARG A 56 -19.28 19.26 -21.93
CA ARG A 56 -18.82 20.62 -22.24
C ARG A 56 -17.63 20.54 -23.17
N GLN A 57 -17.88 21.02 -24.39
CA GLN A 57 -16.89 21.40 -25.40
C GLN A 57 -15.74 22.23 -24.79
N PRO A 58 -14.54 22.19 -25.39
CA PRO A 58 -13.37 22.87 -24.85
C PRO A 58 -13.46 24.37 -25.16
N THR A 59 -13.86 25.17 -24.18
CA THR A 59 -13.72 26.64 -24.25
C THR A 59 -12.90 27.16 -23.07
N VAL A 60 -11.68 27.55 -23.43
CA VAL A 60 -10.75 28.52 -22.83
C VAL A 60 -11.11 29.00 -21.41
N VAL A 61 -10.35 28.51 -20.45
CA VAL A 61 -10.38 28.91 -19.04
C VAL A 61 -9.85 30.34 -18.88
N LYS A 62 -10.68 31.26 -18.38
CA LYS A 62 -10.23 32.45 -17.65
C LYS A 62 -10.52 32.25 -16.15
N LEU A 63 -9.47 32.43 -15.36
CA LEU A 63 -9.40 32.39 -13.90
C LEU A 63 -10.37 33.38 -13.24
N SER A 64 -10.99 32.97 -12.13
CA SER A 64 -10.85 33.59 -10.79
C SER A 64 -11.76 32.86 -9.77
N THR A 65 -11.20 32.10 -8.83
CA THR A 65 -10.85 32.48 -7.43
C THR A 65 -11.99 32.21 -6.44
N VAL A 66 -11.98 31.03 -5.80
CA VAL A 66 -12.22 30.89 -4.34
C VAL A 66 -11.45 29.66 -3.84
N ASP A 67 -10.50 29.93 -2.94
CA ASP A 67 -9.62 29.00 -2.25
C ASP A 67 -10.36 28.05 -1.30
N VAL A 68 -10.28 26.74 -1.55
CA VAL A 68 -10.27 25.75 -0.48
C VAL A 68 -8.94 25.03 -0.59
N LEU A 69 -8.06 25.31 0.38
CA LEU A 69 -6.70 24.79 0.54
C LEU A 69 -6.72 23.26 0.69
N SER A 70 -6.96 22.54 -0.40
CA SER A 70 -6.62 21.13 -0.51
C SER A 70 -5.11 21.07 -0.74
N SER A 71 -4.34 21.11 0.35
CA SER A 71 -2.90 20.86 0.30
C SER A 71 -2.64 19.62 -0.55
N PRO A 72 -1.90 19.73 -1.66
CA PRO A 72 -1.64 18.57 -2.50
C PRO A 72 -0.89 17.56 -1.64
N VAL A 73 -1.47 16.36 -1.48
CA VAL A 73 -0.76 15.21 -0.92
C VAL A 73 0.43 14.97 -1.84
N ARG A 74 1.57 15.57 -1.48
CA ARG A 74 2.83 15.44 -2.22
C ARG A 74 3.22 13.98 -2.11
N ARG A 75 2.92 13.21 -3.16
CA ARG A 75 3.48 11.88 -3.30
C ARG A 75 5.00 12.05 -3.32
N PRO A 76 5.74 11.40 -2.41
CA PRO A 76 7.19 11.55 -2.38
C PRO A 76 7.73 11.17 -3.76
N ALA A 77 8.53 12.08 -4.35
CA ALA A 77 9.15 11.84 -5.63
C ALA A 77 9.98 10.56 -5.52
N LYS A 78 9.65 9.55 -6.32
CA LYS A 78 10.45 8.31 -6.44
C LYS A 78 11.75 8.67 -7.15
N THR A 79 12.67 9.30 -6.42
CA THR A 79 14.05 9.45 -6.87
C THR A 79 14.64 8.03 -6.86
N GLY A 80 15.29 7.61 -7.95
CA GLY A 80 15.92 6.28 -8.07
C GLY A 80 17.10 6.06 -7.12
N ARG A 81 17.14 6.75 -5.98
CA ARG A 81 18.19 6.73 -4.96
C ARG A 81 17.93 5.69 -3.87
N THR A 82 16.68 5.27 -3.68
CA THR A 82 16.30 4.30 -2.65
C THR A 82 16.32 2.87 -3.19
N GLN A 83 16.94 1.94 -2.47
CA GLN A 83 16.93 0.50 -2.77
C GLN A 83 15.98 -0.24 -1.82
N LEU A 84 15.44 -1.38 -2.27
CA LEU A 84 14.63 -2.25 -1.42
C LEU A 84 15.53 -3.11 -0.55
N LEU A 85 15.33 -3.04 0.78
CA LEU A 85 15.99 -3.89 1.75
C LEU A 85 15.01 -4.97 2.22
N ASN A 86 15.23 -6.22 1.77
CA ASN A 86 14.46 -7.36 2.23
C ASN A 86 15.22 -8.11 3.32
N ALA A 87 14.70 -8.11 4.55
CA ALA A 87 15.30 -8.81 5.67
C ALA A 87 14.24 -9.60 6.44
N ARG A 88 14.63 -10.79 6.91
CA ARG A 88 13.82 -11.54 7.88
C ARG A 88 14.19 -11.05 9.27
N VAL A 89 13.20 -10.59 10.01
CA VAL A 89 13.36 -10.06 11.37
C VAL A 89 12.55 -10.87 12.36
N THR A 90 12.97 -10.86 13.62
CA THR A 90 12.17 -11.46 14.70
C THR A 90 10.93 -10.61 14.97
N PRO A 91 9.82 -11.20 15.46
CA PRO A 91 8.61 -10.43 15.81
C PRO A 91 8.89 -9.29 16.78
N LYS A 92 9.72 -9.56 17.80
CA LYS A 92 10.16 -8.58 18.78
C LYS A 92 10.92 -7.40 18.17
N ALA A 93 11.72 -7.64 17.13
CA ALA A 93 12.41 -6.56 16.43
C ALA A 93 11.45 -5.70 15.61
N LEU A 94 10.47 -6.33 14.95
CA LEU A 94 9.43 -5.63 14.19
C LEU A 94 8.56 -4.74 15.10
N GLU A 95 8.13 -5.25 16.25
CA GLU A 95 7.36 -4.48 17.24
C GLU A 95 8.13 -3.27 17.75
N ARG A 96 9.41 -3.47 18.10
CA ARG A 96 10.29 -2.37 18.54
C ARG A 96 10.47 -1.31 17.45
N TYR A 97 10.61 -1.75 16.20
CA TYR A 97 10.69 -0.85 15.07
C TYR A 97 9.44 0.02 14.95
N HIS A 98 8.24 -0.58 15.03
CA HIS A 98 6.99 0.18 15.00
C HIS A 98 6.83 1.12 16.20
N ALA A 99 7.29 0.74 17.39
CA ALA A 99 7.28 1.61 18.56
C ALA A 99 8.16 2.86 18.36
N ILE A 100 9.34 2.71 17.74
CA ILE A 100 10.21 3.84 17.40
C ILE A 100 9.53 4.76 16.38
N VAL A 101 8.93 4.19 15.33
CA VAL A 101 8.18 4.97 14.33
C VAL A 101 7.05 5.77 14.96
N ALA A 102 6.29 5.16 15.88
CA ALA A 102 5.21 5.83 16.58
C ALA A 102 5.72 6.98 17.47
N ALA A 103 6.82 6.78 18.18
CA ALA A 103 7.44 7.82 19.00
C ALA A 103 7.94 9.00 18.16
N GLU A 104 8.65 8.74 17.06
CA GLU A 104 9.14 9.79 16.16
C GLU A 104 8.00 10.55 15.47
N GLN A 105 6.91 9.86 15.13
CA GLN A 105 5.69 10.49 14.62
C GLN A 105 5.05 11.42 15.67
N GLN A 106 5.01 11.02 16.93
CA GLN A 106 4.51 11.88 18.03
C GLN A 106 5.39 13.13 18.20
N ARG A 107 6.72 13.00 18.07
CA ARG A 107 7.64 14.13 18.14
C ARG A 107 7.44 15.12 16.99
N TYR A 108 7.15 14.62 15.79
CA TYR A 108 6.74 15.46 14.67
C TYR A 108 5.43 16.19 14.94
N GLU A 109 4.42 15.49 15.47
CA GLU A 109 3.11 16.08 15.82
C GLU A 109 3.20 17.11 16.95
N ALA A 110 4.11 16.90 17.90
CA ALA A 110 4.43 17.85 18.96
C ALA A 110 5.24 19.06 18.45
N GLY A 111 5.72 19.04 17.21
CA GLY A 111 6.53 20.11 16.62
C GLY A 111 7.99 20.11 17.08
N GLU A 112 8.49 19.04 17.69
CA GLU A 112 9.91 18.91 18.06
C GLU A 112 10.81 18.73 16.83
N ILE A 113 10.26 18.11 15.78
CA ILE A 113 10.98 17.80 14.54
C ILE A 113 10.26 18.49 13.38
N THR A 114 11.04 19.12 12.50
CA THR A 114 10.53 19.90 11.37
C THR A 114 10.01 19.07 10.21
N HIS A 115 10.48 17.83 10.05
CA HIS A 115 10.09 16.94 8.95
C HIS A 115 9.44 15.66 9.48
N LYS A 116 8.52 15.12 8.70
CA LYS A 116 7.90 13.84 9.02
C LYS A 116 8.91 12.72 8.76
N PRO A 117 9.28 11.93 9.78
CA PRO A 117 10.25 10.87 9.64
C PRO A 117 9.70 9.76 8.74
N THR A 118 10.50 9.34 7.78
CA THR A 118 10.21 8.20 6.91
C THR A 118 10.77 6.91 7.51
N LEU A 119 10.19 5.78 7.09
CA LEU A 119 10.68 4.45 7.48
C LEU A 119 12.16 4.25 7.09
N GLY A 120 12.56 4.75 5.92
CA GLY A 120 13.95 4.68 5.46
C GLY A 120 14.90 5.45 6.36
N GLU A 121 14.56 6.70 6.71
CA GLU A 121 15.39 7.54 7.59
C GLU A 121 15.60 6.91 8.97
N ILE A 122 14.57 6.27 9.55
CA ILE A 122 14.69 5.57 10.83
C ILE A 122 15.67 4.40 10.74
N VAL A 123 15.65 3.66 9.62
CA VAL A 123 16.60 2.56 9.38
C VAL A 123 18.03 3.11 9.21
N GLU A 124 18.21 4.21 8.46
CA GLU A 124 19.51 4.85 8.28
C GLU A 124 20.09 5.36 9.61
N MET A 125 19.25 6.00 10.45
CA MET A 125 19.64 6.42 11.80
C MET A 125 20.07 5.23 12.68
N ALA A 126 19.32 4.12 12.63
CA ALA A 126 19.64 2.92 13.39
C ALA A 126 20.97 2.29 12.93
N LEU A 127 21.24 2.26 11.63
CA LEU A 127 22.51 1.78 11.08
C LEU A 127 23.68 2.68 11.49
N ALA A 128 23.53 4.00 11.39
CA ALA A 128 24.56 4.95 11.83
C ALA A 128 24.86 4.82 13.34
N ALA A 129 23.85 4.58 14.18
CA ALA A 129 24.04 4.32 15.60
C ALA A 129 24.82 3.01 15.82
N LEU A 130 24.46 1.94 15.11
CA LEU A 130 25.15 0.65 15.19
C LEU A 130 26.62 0.74 14.77
N GLU A 131 26.93 1.51 13.72
CA GLU A 131 28.29 1.76 13.26
C GLU A 131 29.13 2.48 14.32
N ARG A 132 28.58 3.53 14.96
CA ARG A 132 29.23 4.24 16.06
C ARG A 132 29.55 3.30 17.22
N GLU A 133 28.61 2.42 17.59
CA GLU A 133 28.83 1.43 18.64
C GLU A 133 29.91 0.41 18.29
N ARG A 134 29.92 -0.08 17.05
CA ARG A 134 30.95 -1.02 16.58
C ARG A 134 32.35 -0.40 16.58
N VAL A 135 32.49 0.83 16.11
CA VAL A 135 33.77 1.57 16.14
C VAL A 135 34.23 1.77 17.58
N LYS A 136 33.31 2.13 18.50
CA LYS A 136 33.61 2.29 19.92
C LYS A 136 34.08 0.98 20.56
N LYS A 137 33.44 -0.15 20.20
CA LYS A 137 33.80 -1.48 20.71
C LYS A 137 35.12 -2.00 20.14
N GLY A 138 35.43 -1.71 18.87
CA GLY A 138 36.67 -2.12 18.21
C GLY A 138 37.92 -1.31 18.59
N ARG A 139 37.75 -0.10 19.14
CA ARG A 139 38.86 0.72 19.69
C ARG A 139 39.21 0.40 21.15
N GLY A 140 38.40 -0.42 21.82
CA GLY A 140 38.59 -0.81 23.22
C GLY A 140 39.05 -2.26 23.41
N ALA A 141 39.45 -2.94 22.33
CA ALA A 141 40.08 -4.26 22.33
C ALA A 141 41.50 -4.13 21.76
#